data_AF-A0A836JTC5-F1
#
_entry.id   AF-A0A836JTC5-F1
#
_cell.length_a   1.000
_cell.length_b   1.000
_cell.length_c   1.000
_cell.angle_alpha   90.00
_cell.angle_beta   90.00
_cell.angle_gamma   90.00
#
_symmetry.space_group_name_H-M   'P 1'
#
loop_
_entity.id
_entity.type
_entity.pdbx_description
1 polymer ?
#
loop_
_entity_poly.entity_id
_entity_poly.type
_entity_poly.pdbx_seq_one_letter_code
_entity_poly.pdbx_strand_id
1 'polypeptide(L)' 'ELLPHPAYSPDLAYCDYFLFPNLKKWFEGKRFTIRKQLIAETEAYFEKLDKSYYSDGLKKLENLWIKYIELKGDC' A
#
# COMPACT_ATOMS: atom_id res chain seq x y z
N GLU A 1 18.79 5.19 4.79
CA GLU A 1 19.34 4.76 3.49
C GLU A 1 18.23 4.87 2.44
N LEU A 2 18.52 5.35 1.22
CA LEU A 2 17.54 5.49 0.14
C LEU A 2 17.58 4.23 -0.72
N LEU A 3 16.48 3.47 -0.73
CA LEU A 3 16.39 2.29 -1.59
C LEU A 3 16.29 2.73 -3.07
N PRO A 4 17.05 2.09 -3.98
CA PRO A 4 16.92 2.37 -5.40
C PRO A 4 15.51 2.02 -5.86
N HIS A 5 14.74 3.01 -6.29
CA HIS A 5 13.41 2.83 -6.87
C HIS A 5 13.48 3.07 -8.37
N PRO A 6 13.20 2.08 -9.22
CA PRO A 6 13.16 2.29 -10.66
C PRO A 6 12.09 3.32 -11.02
N ALA A 7 12.34 4.10 -12.08
CA ALA A 7 11.39 5.09 -12.56
C ALA A 7 10.12 4.38 -13.07
N TYR A 8 8.95 4.90 -12.68
CA TYR A 8 7.63 4.41 -13.13
C TYR A 8 7.28 2.96 -12.75
N SER A 9 7.74 2.46 -11.60
CA SER A 9 7.33 1.15 -11.07
C SER A 9 6.40 1.27 -9.86
N PRO A 10 5.11 1.64 -10.06
CA PRO A 10 4.14 1.74 -8.97
C PRO A 10 3.95 0.40 -8.23
N ASP A 11 4.21 -0.73 -8.89
CA ASP A 11 4.13 -2.07 -8.30
C ASP A 11 5.24 -2.35 -7.26
N LEU A 12 6.26 -1.49 -7.20
CA LEU A 12 7.39 -1.60 -6.28
C LEU A 12 7.31 -0.60 -5.10
N ALA A 13 6.36 0.33 -5.13
CA ALA A 13 6.08 1.22 -4.02
C ALA A 13 5.06 0.57 -3.07
N TYR A 14 5.45 0.36 -1.81
CA TYR A 14 4.58 -0.25 -0.78
C TYR A 14 3.22 0.46 -0.65
N CYS A 15 3.21 1.79 -0.75
CA CYS A 15 1.99 2.59 -0.66
C CYS A 15 1.01 2.28 -1.80
N ASP A 16 1.52 2.22 -3.04
CA ASP A 16 0.70 2.02 -4.23
C ASP A 16 0.26 0.57 -4.40
N TYR A 17 1.14 -0.39 -4.08
CA TYR A 17 0.85 -1.82 -4.16
C TYR A 17 -0.08 -2.31 -3.04
N PHE A 18 0.13 -1.86 -1.81
CA PHE A 18 -0.50 -2.45 -0.63
C PHE A 18 -1.43 -1.49 0.10
N LEU A 19 -0.96 -0.32 0.54
CA LEU A 19 -1.75 0.54 1.44
C LEU A 19 -2.96 1.16 0.74
N PHE A 20 -2.76 1.83 -0.40
CA PHE A 20 -3.83 2.55 -1.09
C PHE A 20 -4.93 1.65 -1.64
N PRO A 21 -4.65 0.46 -2.24
CA PRO A 21 -5.70 -0.44 -2.66
C PRO A 21 -6.59 -0.92 -1.50
N ASN A 22 -5.99 -1.22 -0.34
CA ASN A 22 -6.76 -1.64 0.83
C ASN A 22 -7.54 -0.48 1.47
N LEU A 23 -6.96 0.72 1.50
CA LEU A 23 -7.66 1.93 1.94
C LEU A 23 -8.84 2.28 1.02
N LYS A 24 -8.67 2.13 -0.30
CA LYS A 24 -9.75 2.33 -1.27
C LYS A 24 -10.92 1.37 -1.03
N LYS A 25 -10.64 0.09 -0.76
CA LYS A 25 -11.66 -0.90 -0.36
C LYS A 25 -12.37 -0.48 0.92
N TRP A 26 -11.64 0.04 1.90
CA TRP A 26 -12.23 0.55 3.14
C TRP A 26 -13.18 1.75 2.91
N PHE A 27 -12.88 2.57 1.91
CA PHE A 27 -13.72 3.71 1.52
C PHE A 27 -14.83 3.37 0.54
N GLU A 28 -14.88 2.15 0.02
CA GLU A 28 -15.88 1.75 -0.95
C GLU A 28 -17.30 1.96 -0.39
N GLY A 29 -18.15 2.64 -1.17
CA GLY A 29 -19.52 2.98 -0.77
C GLY A 29 -19.66 4.16 0.21
N LYS A 30 -18.57 4.70 0.77
CA LYS A 30 -18.62 5.86 1.67
C LYS A 30 -18.64 7.17 0.88
N ARG A 31 -19.49 8.11 1.29
CA ARG A 31 -19.53 9.48 0.76
C ARG A 31 -19.15 10.44 1.87
N PHE A 32 -18.12 11.25 1.63
CA PHE A 32 -17.67 12.27 2.57
C PHE A 32 -18.13 13.63 2.05
N THR A 33 -18.88 14.37 2.88
CA THR A 33 -19.38 15.71 2.51
C THR A 33 -18.35 16.80 2.83
N ILE A 34 -17.49 16.55 3.82
CA ILE A 34 -16.45 17.48 4.25
C ILE A 34 -15.12 16.76 4.51
N ARG A 35 -14.01 17.50 4.34
CA ARG A 35 -12.65 16.99 4.55
C ARG A 35 -12.45 16.36 5.93
N LYS A 36 -13.08 16.91 6.99
CA LYS A 36 -12.96 16.38 8.35
C LYS A 36 -13.48 14.94 8.48
N GLN A 37 -14.54 14.58 7.75
CA GLN A 37 -15.06 13.21 7.76
C GLN A 37 -14.09 12.23 7.09
N LEU A 38 -13.50 12.64 5.95
CA LEU A 38 -12.48 11.85 5.27
C LEU A 38 -11.26 11.61 6.17
N ILE A 39 -10.76 12.65 6.85
CA ILE A 39 -9.64 12.55 7.77
C ILE A 39 -9.96 11.57 8.90
N ALA A 40 -11.10 11.75 9.59
CA ALA A 40 -11.49 10.88 10.70
C ALA A 40 -11.66 9.42 10.27
N GLU A 41 -12.24 9.16 9.10
CA GLU A 41 -12.38 7.80 8.58
C GLU A 41 -11.04 7.17 8.17
N THR A 42 -10.08 8.00 7.72
CA THR A 42 -8.72 7.58 7.41
C THR A 42 -7.97 7.21 8.69
N GLU A 43 -8.07 8.05 9.73
CA GLU A 43 -7.49 7.78 11.05
C GLU A 43 -8.07 6.49 11.65
N ALA A 44 -9.40 6.35 11.65
CA ALA A 44 -10.08 5.15 12.14
C ALA A 44 -9.70 3.86 11.39
N TYR A 45 -9.35 3.95 10.10
CA TYR A 45 -8.81 2.82 9.35
C TYR A 45 -7.45 2.41 9.91
N PHE A 46 -6.51 3.36 10.02
CA PHE A 46 -5.15 3.06 10.47
C PHE A 46 -5.07 2.66 11.95
N GLU A 47 -5.97 3.16 12.80
CA GLU A 47 -6.08 2.75 14.20
C GLU A 47 -6.51 1.27 14.37
N LYS A 48 -7.24 0.71 13.39
CA LYS A 48 -7.66 -0.70 13.40
C LYS A 48 -6.58 -1.66 12.92
N LEU A 49 -5.55 -1.15 12.24
CA LEU A 49 -4.49 -1.98 11.70
C LEU A 49 -3.43 -2.21 12.77
N ASP A 50 -3.12 -3.48 13.02
CA ASP A 50 -2.05 -3.84 13.93
C ASP A 50 -0.68 -3.83 13.22
N LYS A 51 0.41 -3.95 13.99
CA LYS A 51 1.77 -3.93 13.43
C LYS A 51 2.03 -5.07 12.43
N SER A 52 1.40 -6.24 12.63
CA SER A 52 1.56 -7.40 11.76
C SER A 52 1.03 -7.12 10.36
N TYR A 53 -0.07 -6.37 10.22
CA TYR A 53 -0.62 -5.95 8.94
C TYR A 53 0.42 -5.27 8.04
N TYR A 54 1.19 -4.34 8.61
CA TYR A 54 2.25 -3.66 7.86
C TYR A 54 3.40 -4.61 7.51
N SER A 55 3.82 -5.42 8.48
CA SER A 55 4.91 -6.38 8.27
C SER A 55 4.59 -7.44 7.23
N ASP A 56 3.33 -7.88 7.16
CA ASP A 56 2.86 -8.87 6.18
C ASP A 56 2.79 -8.26 4.78
N GLY A 57 2.36 -7.00 4.68
CA GLY A 57 2.42 -6.25 3.43
C GLY A 57 3.86 -6.09 2.93
N LEU A 58 4.80 -5.78 3.83
CA LEU A 58 6.23 -5.65 3.49
C LEU A 58 6.83 -6.98 3.02
N LYS A 59 6.52 -8.10 3.69
CA LYS A 59 6.94 -9.45 3.24
C LYS A 59 6.40 -9.78 1.86
N LYS A 60 5.14 -9.42 1.57
CA LYS A 60 4.56 -9.62 0.23
C LYS A 60 5.31 -8.80 -0.82
N LEU A 61 5.65 -7.55 -0.50
CA LEU A 61 6.46 -6.72 -1.38
C LEU A 61 7.84 -7.34 -1.61
N GLU A 62 8.54 -7.77 -0.57
CA GLU A 62 9.85 -8.44 -0.68
C GLU A 62 9.81 -9.65 -1.63
N ASN A 63 8.77 -10.49 -1.51
CA ASN A 63 8.56 -11.61 -2.42
C ASN A 63 8.33 -11.18 -3.88
N LEU A 64 7.62 -10.06 -4.11
CA LEU A 64 7.47 -9.51 -5.46
C LEU A 64 8.80 -9.01 -6.04
N TRP A 65 9.62 -8.34 -5.22
CA TRP A 65 10.95 -7.90 -5.62
C TRP A 65 11.84 -9.07 -6.02
N ILE A 66 11.86 -10.16 -5.22
CA ILE A 66 12.60 -11.38 -5.55
C ILE A 66 12.13 -11.95 -6.89
N LYS A 67 10.81 -12.08 -7.08
CA LYS A 67 10.22 -12.58 -8.32
C LYS A 67 10.58 -11.71 -9.53
N TYR A 68 10.56 -10.38 -9.37
CA TYR A 68 10.93 -9.45 -10.44
C TYR A 68 12.39 -9.61 -10.88
N ILE A 69 13.30 -9.80 -9.91
CA ILE A 69 14.72 -10.07 -10.17
C ILE A 69 14.92 -11.42 -10.88
N GLU A 70 14.23 -12.47 -10.44
CA GLU A 70 14.30 -13.80 -11.04
C GLU A 70 13.78 -13.82 -12.49
N LEU A 71 12.76 -13.00 -12.78
CA LEU A 71 12.17 -12.86 -14.11
C LEU A 71 12.95 -11.91 -15.05
N LYS A 72 14.13 -11.41 -14.65
CA LYS A 72 14.97 -10.51 -15.46
C LYS A 72 14.24 -9.28 -16.03
N GLY A 73 13.20 -8.80 -15.35
CA GLY A 73 12.50 -7.58 -15.75
C GLY A 73 11.41 -7.75 -16.83
N ASP A 74 11.00 -8.97 -17.18
CA ASP A 74 9.81 -9.17 -18.02
C ASP A 74 8.54 -9.10 -17.15
N CYS A 75 7.85 -7.96 -17.26
CA CYS A 75 6.44 -7.78 -16.90
C CYS A 75 5.56 -7.88 -18.15
#